data_AF-A0A7Z9Q013-F1
#
_entry.id   AF-A0A7Z9Q013-F1
#
_cell.length_a   1.000
_cell.length_b   1.000
_cell.length_c   1.000
_cell.angle_alpha   90.00
_cell.angle_beta   90.00
_cell.angle_gamma   90.00
#
_symmetry.space_group_name_H-M   'P 1'
#
loop_
_entity.id
_entity.type
_entity.pdbx_description
1 polymer ?
#
loop_
_entity_poly.entity_id
_entity_poly.type
_entity_poly.pdbx_seq_one_letter_code
_entity_poly.pdbx_strand_id
1 'polypeptide(L)'
;MKPYLVIAGAGQTGREIAGRLIDKFDVLLIDIDAERLAVAHKEIGEVATFQGDATSPLVLHKAEMEKAHTAIGLTGEDQVNLEFCKTASQRFGVNNCYSVVTRRTRIAEFNELGIEVLSRAYAVASILQTRVDPGRRTTSEIGLGAGELFEVTVMAHSPVVGRSLSSFHGKAWLAGAIYREGKLVVPHGGTVIEVGDRVLLIGDPAVLPAVANFFRTGASEFPLQYGSYILVSDPEKLGDGFSLPEALHLARNTHAQGLKVLSAPYQNDDTLAEVCGLAEVPSSIKTAPDDWPRRVTRILNQEDAGCVVLPGPKQGLLDWLGLGHKALFEMLKHLDRPCLLSRGTFPYRRILLVVSKGEAFTRAAELAMEVTRHFRAEITALAVLPPEFVSGAGHH
;
A
#
# COMPACT_ATOMS: atom_id res chain seq x y z
N MET A 1 -5.97 6.26 40.44
CA MET A 1 -7.36 5.77 40.34
C MET A 1 -7.47 5.04 39.02
N LYS A 2 -8.01 3.82 38.98
CA LYS A 2 -8.15 3.11 37.71
C LYS A 2 -9.23 3.82 36.88
N PRO A 3 -9.09 3.93 35.54
CA PRO A 3 -10.17 4.43 34.70
C PRO A 3 -11.40 3.54 34.81
N TYR A 4 -12.58 4.15 34.83
CA TYR A 4 -13.85 3.44 34.95
C TYR A 4 -14.35 2.98 33.58
N LEU A 5 -14.64 1.68 33.47
CA LEU A 5 -15.08 1.00 32.25
C LEU A 5 -16.44 0.34 32.48
N VAL A 6 -17.42 0.72 31.67
CA VAL A 6 -18.76 0.10 31.68
C VAL A 6 -18.95 -0.77 30.45
N ILE A 7 -19.35 -2.03 30.65
CA ILE A 7 -19.60 -2.99 29.58
C ILE A 7 -21.06 -3.43 29.63
N ALA A 8 -21.81 -3.19 28.55
CA ALA A 8 -23.15 -3.70 28.39
C ALA A 8 -23.11 -5.10 27.76
N GLY A 9 -23.45 -6.12 28.54
CA GLY A 9 -23.49 -7.53 28.16
C GLY A 9 -22.46 -8.37 28.91
N ALA A 10 -22.93 -9.26 29.77
CA ALA A 10 -22.14 -10.24 30.52
C ALA A 10 -22.09 -11.63 29.83
N GLY A 11 -22.28 -11.64 28.51
CA GLY A 11 -22.01 -12.80 27.66
C GLY A 11 -20.51 -13.15 27.64
N GLN A 12 -20.16 -14.19 26.88
CA GLN A 12 -18.78 -14.71 26.85
C GLN A 12 -17.74 -13.64 26.48
N THR A 13 -18.00 -12.81 25.48
CA THR A 13 -17.07 -11.73 25.07
C THR A 13 -16.93 -10.64 26.13
N GLY A 14 -18.03 -10.25 26.79
CA GLY A 14 -18.01 -9.25 27.86
C GLY A 14 -17.22 -9.72 29.06
N ARG A 15 -17.41 -10.98 29.49
CA ARG A 15 -16.64 -11.60 30.58
C ARG A 15 -15.15 -11.72 30.25
N GLU A 16 -14.81 -12.14 29.04
CA GLU A 16 -13.41 -12.26 28.60
C GLU A 16 -12.70 -10.90 28.60
N ILE A 17 -13.37 -9.85 28.12
CA ILE A 17 -12.82 -8.48 28.15
C ILE A 17 -12.70 -7.97 29.59
N ALA A 18 -13.75 -8.15 30.40
CA ALA A 18 -13.73 -7.75 31.80
C ALA A 18 -12.58 -8.41 32.57
N GLY A 19 -12.42 -9.73 32.44
CA GLY A 19 -11.35 -10.47 33.11
C GLY A 19 -9.94 -10.03 32.69
N ARG A 20 -9.74 -9.67 31.41
CA ARG A 20 -8.44 -9.17 30.92
C ARG A 20 -8.12 -7.73 31.38
N LEU A 21 -9.13 -6.96 31.74
CA LEU A 21 -9.00 -5.53 32.04
C LEU A 21 -9.18 -5.19 33.53
N ILE A 22 -9.65 -6.12 34.36
CA ILE A 22 -9.95 -5.90 35.78
C ILE A 22 -8.74 -5.38 36.59
N ASP A 23 -7.52 -5.76 36.20
CA ASP A 23 -6.30 -5.28 36.85
C ASP A 23 -5.97 -3.81 36.52
N LYS A 24 -6.48 -3.28 35.41
CA LYS A 24 -6.15 -1.94 34.89
C LYS A 24 -7.32 -0.96 34.95
N PHE A 25 -8.55 -1.45 34.96
CA PHE A 25 -9.79 -0.67 34.94
C PHE A 25 -10.66 -1.03 36.14
N ASP A 26 -11.46 -0.07 36.61
CA ASP A 26 -12.60 -0.36 37.46
C ASP A 26 -13.75 -0.78 36.55
N VAL A 27 -14.03 -2.09 36.47
CA VAL A 27 -14.95 -2.66 35.47
C VAL A 27 -16.33 -2.90 36.06
N LEU A 28 -17.37 -2.37 35.40
CA LEU A 28 -18.77 -2.69 35.66
C LEU A 28 -19.38 -3.44 34.46
N LEU A 29 -19.93 -4.63 34.72
CA LEU A 29 -20.76 -5.37 33.76
C LEU A 29 -22.25 -5.07 33.99
N ILE A 30 -22.98 -4.69 32.94
CA ILE A 30 -24.43 -4.51 32.95
C ILE A 30 -25.08 -5.61 32.09
N ASP A 31 -26.02 -6.36 32.63
CA ASP A 31 -26.81 -7.32 31.85
C ASP A 31 -28.22 -7.45 32.44
N ILE A 32 -29.22 -7.77 31.60
CA ILE A 32 -30.59 -8.03 32.06
C ILE A 32 -30.70 -9.40 32.75
N ASP A 33 -29.83 -10.34 32.34
CA ASP A 33 -29.81 -11.72 32.76
C ASP A 33 -28.94 -11.89 34.02
N ALA A 34 -29.59 -12.12 35.16
CA ALA A 34 -28.93 -12.32 36.45
C ALA A 34 -27.99 -13.54 36.44
N GLU A 35 -28.29 -14.59 35.67
CA GLU A 35 -27.46 -15.78 35.62
C GLU A 35 -26.11 -15.48 34.96
N ARG A 36 -26.10 -14.66 33.89
CA ARG A 36 -24.85 -14.23 33.24
C ARG A 36 -23.96 -13.42 34.17
N LEU A 37 -24.55 -12.55 34.98
CA LEU A 37 -23.83 -11.77 35.99
C LEU A 37 -23.26 -12.67 37.09
N ALA A 38 -24.04 -13.65 37.56
CA ALA A 38 -23.56 -14.63 38.54
C ALA A 38 -22.37 -15.46 38.00
N VAL A 39 -22.41 -15.85 36.72
CA VAL A 39 -21.28 -16.53 36.07
C VAL A 39 -20.06 -15.60 35.99
N ALA A 40 -20.23 -14.33 35.65
CA ALA A 40 -19.13 -13.37 35.62
C ALA A 40 -18.44 -13.24 36.99
N HIS A 41 -19.23 -13.15 38.06
CA HIS A 41 -18.72 -13.11 39.42
C HIS A 41 -17.93 -14.39 39.78
N LYS A 42 -18.44 -15.56 39.38
CA LYS A 42 -17.76 -16.84 39.63
C LYS A 42 -16.42 -16.96 38.89
N GLU A 43 -16.33 -16.47 37.66
CA GLU A 43 -15.13 -16.63 36.81
C GLU A 43 -14.07 -15.57 37.07
N ILE A 44 -14.49 -14.32 37.32
CA ILE A 44 -13.58 -13.17 37.44
C ILE A 44 -13.34 -12.80 38.91
N GLY A 45 -14.23 -13.19 39.82
CA GLY A 45 -14.18 -12.83 41.23
C GLY A 45 -14.75 -11.42 41.47
N GLU A 46 -13.87 -10.44 41.67
CA GLU A 46 -14.21 -9.09 42.18
C GLU A 46 -14.84 -8.14 41.14
N VAL A 47 -15.36 -8.64 40.01
CA VAL A 47 -15.99 -7.77 39.00
C VAL A 47 -17.30 -7.20 39.53
N ALA A 48 -17.49 -5.88 39.36
CA ALA A 48 -18.76 -5.24 39.69
C ALA A 48 -19.81 -5.60 38.64
N THR A 49 -21.03 -5.86 39.09
CA THR A 49 -22.15 -6.23 38.22
C THR A 49 -23.39 -5.41 38.56
N PHE A 50 -24.14 -5.00 37.54
CA PHE A 50 -25.42 -4.33 37.70
C PHE A 50 -26.48 -5.00 36.82
N GLN A 51 -27.54 -5.51 37.44
CA GLN A 51 -28.66 -6.09 36.70
C GLN A 51 -29.58 -4.99 36.17
N GLY A 52 -29.74 -4.91 34.85
CA GLY A 52 -30.64 -3.94 34.24
C GLY A 52 -30.52 -3.84 32.73
N ASP A 53 -31.49 -3.15 32.13
CA ASP A 53 -31.47 -2.83 30.70
C ASP A 53 -30.47 -1.72 30.41
N ALA A 54 -29.43 -2.03 29.64
CA ALA A 54 -28.36 -1.11 29.29
C ALA A 54 -28.84 0.04 28.37
N THR A 55 -30.03 -0.04 27.77
CA THR A 55 -30.63 1.07 27.01
C THR A 55 -31.35 2.07 27.91
N SER A 56 -31.58 1.73 29.19
CA SER A 56 -32.30 2.58 30.13
C SER A 56 -31.39 3.66 30.74
N PRO A 57 -31.66 4.96 30.52
CA PRO A 57 -30.86 6.02 31.13
C PRO A 57 -30.87 5.98 32.67
N LEU A 58 -31.95 5.47 33.28
CA LEU A 58 -32.02 5.32 34.73
C LEU A 58 -31.04 4.25 35.24
N VAL A 59 -30.89 3.15 34.49
CA VAL A 59 -29.90 2.11 34.78
C VAL A 59 -28.49 2.67 34.65
N LEU A 60 -28.22 3.40 33.56
CA LEU A 60 -26.90 3.99 33.31
C LEU A 60 -26.50 5.04 34.35
N HIS A 61 -27.46 5.86 34.80
CA HIS A 61 -27.23 6.81 35.89
C HIS A 61 -26.91 6.10 37.22
N LYS A 62 -27.65 5.04 37.56
CA LYS A 62 -27.37 4.21 38.74
C LYS A 62 -26.03 3.47 38.65
N ALA A 63 -25.59 3.17 37.43
CA ALA A 63 -24.29 2.61 37.11
C ALA A 63 -23.16 3.66 37.10
N GLU A 64 -23.45 4.91 37.47
CA GLU A 64 -22.51 6.04 37.51
C GLU A 64 -21.81 6.28 36.17
N MET A 65 -22.53 6.13 35.06
CA MET A 65 -21.99 6.28 33.70
C MET A 65 -21.32 7.65 33.47
N GLU A 66 -21.71 8.70 34.18
CA GLU A 66 -21.06 10.03 34.14
C GLU A 66 -19.57 9.98 34.51
N LYS A 67 -19.14 8.98 35.30
CA LYS A 67 -17.74 8.78 35.69
C LYS A 67 -16.98 7.90 34.70
N ALA A 68 -17.67 7.29 33.73
CA ALA A 68 -17.09 6.32 32.83
C ALA A 68 -16.15 6.98 31.84
N HIS A 69 -14.94 6.45 31.74
CA HIS A 69 -13.97 6.86 30.73
C HIS A 69 -14.20 6.11 29.42
N THR A 70 -14.80 4.91 29.50
CA THR A 70 -15.03 4.02 28.37
C THR A 70 -16.33 3.25 28.54
N ALA A 71 -17.07 3.10 27.44
CA ALA A 71 -18.27 2.28 27.35
C ALA A 71 -18.14 1.26 26.21
N ILE A 72 -18.51 -0.01 26.45
CA ILE A 72 -18.45 -1.07 25.42
C ILE A 72 -19.79 -1.81 25.31
N GLY A 73 -20.39 -1.81 24.12
CA GLY A 73 -21.61 -2.58 23.80
C GLY A 73 -21.31 -4.01 23.32
N LEU A 74 -21.71 -5.01 24.11
CA LEU A 74 -21.44 -6.44 23.89
C LEU A 74 -22.65 -7.35 24.20
N THR A 75 -23.88 -6.83 24.10
CA THR A 75 -25.11 -7.57 24.43
C THR A 75 -25.45 -8.69 23.44
N GLY A 76 -24.82 -8.65 22.26
CA GLY A 76 -25.11 -9.56 21.14
C GLY A 76 -26.15 -9.01 20.16
N GLU A 77 -26.88 -7.97 20.56
CA GLU A 77 -27.87 -7.30 19.72
C GLU A 77 -27.36 -5.94 19.24
N ASP A 78 -27.17 -5.79 17.93
CA ASP A 78 -26.62 -4.56 17.34
C ASP A 78 -27.43 -3.31 17.74
N GLN A 79 -28.76 -3.42 17.86
CA GLN A 79 -29.62 -2.29 18.24
C GLN A 79 -29.38 -1.84 19.68
N VAL A 80 -29.29 -2.81 20.61
CA VAL A 80 -29.05 -2.54 22.02
C VAL A 80 -27.68 -1.90 22.22
N ASN A 81 -26.65 -2.42 21.53
CA ASN A 81 -25.31 -1.85 21.58
C ASN A 81 -25.27 -0.42 21.04
N LEU A 82 -25.97 -0.13 19.93
CA LEU A 82 -26.04 1.20 19.36
C LEU A 82 -26.69 2.19 20.32
N GLU A 83 -27.86 1.86 20.87
CA GLU A 83 -28.57 2.74 21.81
C GLU A 83 -27.80 2.93 23.13
N PHE A 84 -27.14 1.89 23.64
CA PHE A 84 -26.26 1.98 24.80
C PHE A 84 -25.12 2.99 24.56
N CYS A 85 -24.33 2.80 23.51
CA CYS A 85 -23.19 3.67 23.20
C CYS A 85 -23.64 5.10 22.87
N LYS A 86 -24.73 5.25 22.12
CA LYS A 86 -25.34 6.55 21.82
C LYS A 86 -25.75 7.28 23.09
N THR A 87 -26.41 6.60 24.02
CA THR A 87 -26.83 7.19 25.30
C THR A 87 -25.63 7.53 26.17
N ALA A 88 -24.64 6.64 26.27
CA ALA A 88 -23.41 6.89 27.00
C ALA A 88 -22.68 8.15 26.48
N SER A 89 -22.54 8.28 25.15
CA SER A 89 -21.89 9.42 24.52
C SER A 89 -22.71 10.72 24.65
N GLN A 90 -23.95 10.73 24.17
CA GLN A 90 -24.74 11.96 24.02
C GLN A 90 -25.32 12.48 25.34
N ARG A 91 -25.62 11.58 26.29
CA ARG A 91 -26.27 11.95 27.56
C ARG A 91 -25.31 11.98 28.74
N PHE A 92 -24.34 11.08 28.77
CA PHE A 92 -23.41 10.94 29.89
C PHE A 92 -21.99 11.44 29.56
N GLY A 93 -21.73 11.87 28.33
CA GLY A 93 -20.45 12.48 27.95
C GLY A 93 -19.29 11.50 27.79
N VAL A 94 -19.57 10.21 27.59
CA VAL A 94 -18.52 9.19 27.43
C VAL A 94 -17.94 9.26 26.02
N ASN A 95 -16.71 9.75 25.90
CA ASN A 95 -16.06 9.97 24.60
C ASN A 95 -15.53 8.67 23.96
N ASN A 96 -15.15 7.67 24.77
CA ASN A 96 -14.59 6.42 24.24
C ASN A 96 -15.67 5.33 24.23
N CYS A 97 -16.38 5.20 23.12
CA CYS A 97 -17.39 4.18 22.93
C CYS A 97 -16.93 3.13 21.93
N TYR A 98 -17.04 1.85 22.30
CA TYR A 98 -16.72 0.71 21.45
C TYR A 98 -17.90 -0.25 21.33
N SER A 99 -17.98 -1.01 20.24
CA SER A 99 -19.03 -2.01 20.09
C SER A 99 -18.58 -3.18 19.20
N VAL A 100 -19.21 -4.35 19.39
CA VAL A 100 -19.11 -5.46 18.45
C VAL A 100 -20.43 -5.60 17.71
N VAL A 101 -20.36 -5.62 16.37
CA VAL A 101 -21.53 -5.85 15.52
C VAL A 101 -21.51 -7.22 14.87
N THR A 102 -22.70 -7.79 14.72
CA THR A 102 -22.95 -9.03 13.99
C THR A 102 -23.15 -8.73 12.50
N ARG A 103 -23.94 -7.68 12.18
CA ARG A 103 -24.24 -7.28 10.78
C ARG A 103 -23.36 -6.12 10.35
N ARG A 104 -22.50 -6.35 9.34
CA ARG A 104 -21.62 -5.30 8.78
C ARG A 104 -22.37 -4.09 8.21
N THR A 105 -23.59 -4.30 7.71
CA THR A 105 -24.42 -3.22 7.14
C THR A 105 -24.72 -2.11 8.14
N ARG A 106 -24.61 -2.37 9.44
CA ARG A 106 -24.86 -1.38 10.50
C ARG A 106 -23.64 -0.59 10.94
N ILE A 107 -22.43 -0.92 10.46
CA ILE A 107 -21.19 -0.24 10.90
C ILE A 107 -21.27 1.28 10.67
N ALA A 108 -21.87 1.71 9.55
CA ALA A 108 -22.02 3.13 9.23
C ALA A 108 -22.79 3.89 10.33
N GLU A 109 -23.88 3.33 10.83
CA GLU A 109 -24.72 3.95 11.88
C GLU A 109 -23.94 4.21 13.18
N PHE A 110 -23.02 3.32 13.54
CA PHE A 110 -22.16 3.50 14.72
C PHE A 110 -21.07 4.54 14.47
N ASN A 111 -20.43 4.49 13.29
CA ASN A 111 -19.34 5.40 12.93
C ASN A 111 -19.81 6.85 12.85
N GLU A 112 -21.04 7.09 12.38
CA GLU A 112 -21.67 8.43 12.37
C GLU A 112 -21.79 9.05 13.76
N LEU A 113 -21.85 8.22 14.81
CA LEU A 113 -21.89 8.64 16.20
C LEU A 113 -20.50 8.66 16.86
N GLY A 114 -19.43 8.43 16.10
CA GLY A 114 -18.07 8.35 16.62
C GLY A 114 -17.78 7.11 17.46
N ILE A 115 -18.60 6.05 17.33
CA ILE A 115 -18.42 4.79 18.05
C ILE A 115 -17.50 3.88 17.22
N GLU A 116 -16.42 3.39 17.83
CA GLU A 116 -15.51 2.46 17.14
C GLU A 116 -16.07 1.04 17.17
N VAL A 117 -16.12 0.37 16.02
CA VAL A 117 -16.81 -0.91 15.88
C VAL A 117 -15.93 -2.01 15.31
N LEU A 118 -16.01 -3.18 15.93
CA LEU A 118 -15.46 -4.42 15.41
C LEU A 118 -16.57 -5.32 14.86
N SER A 119 -16.43 -5.80 13.62
CA SER A 119 -17.29 -6.88 13.11
C SER A 119 -16.83 -8.24 13.63
N ARG A 120 -17.70 -8.95 14.36
CA ARG A 120 -17.38 -10.29 14.89
C ARG A 120 -16.98 -11.26 13.79
N ALA A 121 -17.79 -11.34 12.74
CA ALA A 121 -17.54 -12.23 11.61
C ALA A 121 -16.23 -11.90 10.90
N TYR A 122 -15.91 -10.60 10.73
CA TYR A 122 -14.65 -10.19 10.13
C TYR A 122 -13.44 -10.56 10.98
N ALA A 123 -13.48 -10.26 12.28
CA ALA A 123 -12.38 -10.53 13.19
C ALA A 123 -12.04 -12.03 13.23
N VAL A 124 -13.06 -12.89 13.36
CA VAL A 124 -12.89 -14.35 13.34
C VAL A 124 -12.40 -14.83 11.98
N ALA A 125 -13.00 -14.37 10.88
CA ALA A 125 -12.58 -14.76 9.53
C ALA A 125 -11.13 -14.36 9.24
N SER A 126 -10.71 -13.16 9.65
CA SER A 126 -9.34 -12.66 9.48
C SER A 126 -8.31 -13.53 10.23
N ILE A 127 -8.61 -13.88 11.48
CA ILE A 127 -7.75 -14.76 12.29
C ILE A 127 -7.68 -16.17 11.67
N LEU A 128 -8.81 -16.74 11.25
CA LEU A 128 -8.85 -18.08 10.65
C LEU A 128 -8.16 -18.12 9.29
N GLN A 129 -8.37 -17.11 8.44
CA GLN A 129 -7.68 -16.97 7.16
C GLN A 129 -6.16 -17.01 7.37
N THR A 130 -5.66 -16.31 8.39
CA THR A 130 -4.22 -16.28 8.73
C THR A 130 -3.69 -17.65 9.18
N ARG A 131 -4.54 -18.50 9.76
CA ARG A 131 -4.16 -19.85 10.22
C ARG A 131 -4.24 -20.89 9.10
N VAL A 132 -5.24 -20.78 8.24
CA VAL A 132 -5.48 -21.73 7.13
C VAL A 132 -4.47 -21.52 6.00
N ASP A 133 -4.07 -20.28 5.75
CA ASP A 133 -3.09 -19.94 4.71
C ASP A 133 -2.01 -19.02 5.30
N PRO A 134 -0.94 -19.58 5.91
CA PRO A 134 0.15 -18.81 6.50
C PRO A 134 0.91 -17.95 5.47
N GLY A 135 0.92 -18.35 4.19
CA GLY A 135 1.49 -17.59 3.06
C GLY A 135 0.59 -16.44 2.60
N ARG A 136 -0.64 -16.40 3.11
CA ARG A 136 -1.59 -15.29 3.10
C ARG A 136 -1.71 -14.72 4.51
N ARG A 137 -0.57 -14.46 5.17
CA ARG A 137 -0.43 -13.24 5.97
C ARG A 137 -0.67 -12.04 5.05
N THR A 138 -1.93 -11.85 4.71
CA THR A 138 -2.51 -10.61 4.23
C THR A 138 -2.04 -9.58 5.23
N THR A 139 -1.20 -8.65 4.79
CA THR A 139 -1.56 -7.23 4.85
C THR A 139 -2.46 -6.92 6.03
N SER A 140 -1.96 -7.15 7.24
CA SER A 140 -2.73 -6.79 8.42
C SER A 140 -2.41 -5.33 8.60
N GLU A 141 -3.43 -4.48 8.52
CA GLU A 141 -3.36 -3.17 9.15
C GLU A 141 -3.03 -3.44 10.62
N ILE A 142 -1.77 -3.30 10.98
CA ILE A 142 -1.36 -3.32 12.38
C ILE A 142 -1.66 -1.90 12.84
N GLY A 143 -2.66 -1.79 13.72
CA GLY A 143 -3.27 -0.53 14.14
C GLY A 143 -2.24 0.55 14.48
N LEU A 144 -2.38 1.68 13.77
CA LEU A 144 -2.04 3.07 14.09
C LEU A 144 -2.28 3.86 12.78
N GLY A 145 -3.55 4.09 12.43
CA GLY A 145 -3.92 4.77 11.18
C GLY A 145 -4.37 3.82 10.06
N ALA A 146 -5.44 4.20 9.37
CA ALA A 146 -6.12 3.40 8.36
C ALA A 146 -5.23 3.07 7.15
N GLY A 147 -4.67 1.86 7.09
CA GLY A 147 -3.95 1.38 5.90
C GLY A 147 -2.51 1.88 5.71
N GLU A 148 -1.90 2.53 6.70
CA GLU A 148 -0.53 3.10 6.58
C GLU A 148 0.60 2.12 6.91
N LEU A 149 0.26 0.90 7.38
CA LEU A 149 1.23 -0.10 7.82
C LEU A 149 0.85 -1.50 7.32
N PHE A 150 1.79 -2.17 6.66
CA PHE A 150 1.59 -3.49 6.05
C PHE A 150 2.73 -4.43 6.44
N GLU A 151 2.41 -5.58 7.05
CA GLU A 151 3.38 -6.65 7.21
C GLU A 151 3.30 -7.65 6.05
N VAL A 152 4.45 -7.97 5.45
CA VAL A 152 4.57 -8.95 4.36
C VAL A 152 5.64 -9.98 4.65
N THR A 153 5.38 -11.25 4.35
CA THR A 153 6.39 -12.32 4.35
C THR A 153 6.93 -12.54 2.94
N VAL A 154 8.25 -12.50 2.77
CA VAL A 154 8.92 -12.67 1.47
C VAL A 154 8.98 -14.16 1.10
N MET A 155 8.36 -14.53 -0.02
CA MET A 155 8.35 -15.91 -0.50
C MET A 155 9.61 -16.23 -1.31
N ALA A 156 9.97 -17.51 -1.42
CA ALA A 156 11.19 -17.96 -2.09
C ALA A 156 11.29 -17.55 -3.58
N HIS A 157 10.15 -17.38 -4.26
CA HIS A 157 10.08 -16.98 -5.66
C HIS A 157 9.94 -15.46 -5.87
N SER A 158 9.97 -14.68 -4.78
CA SER A 158 9.77 -13.23 -4.86
C SER A 158 10.98 -12.56 -5.55
N PRO A 159 10.76 -11.61 -6.49
CA PRO A 159 11.83 -10.92 -7.20
C PRO A 159 12.65 -9.98 -6.31
N VAL A 160 12.24 -9.77 -5.05
CA VAL A 160 12.99 -8.96 -4.08
C VAL A 160 14.09 -9.74 -3.37
N VAL A 161 14.06 -11.07 -3.41
CA VAL A 161 15.04 -11.93 -2.74
C VAL A 161 16.44 -11.66 -3.30
N GLY A 162 17.42 -11.46 -2.40
CA GLY A 162 18.80 -11.19 -2.74
C GLY A 162 19.07 -9.74 -3.19
N ARG A 163 18.07 -8.86 -3.18
CA ARG A 163 18.23 -7.44 -3.50
C ARG A 163 18.37 -6.60 -2.23
N SER A 164 19.15 -5.52 -2.33
CA SER A 164 19.22 -4.52 -1.27
C SER A 164 17.99 -3.60 -1.30
N LEU A 165 17.61 -3.05 -0.15
CA LEU A 165 16.52 -2.08 -0.06
C LEU A 165 16.78 -0.83 -0.93
N SER A 166 18.03 -0.42 -1.10
CA SER A 166 18.42 0.69 -1.98
C SER A 166 18.15 0.44 -3.47
N SER A 167 17.86 -0.80 -3.88
CA SER A 167 17.47 -1.10 -5.26
C SER A 167 16.01 -0.71 -5.56
N PHE A 168 15.24 -0.34 -4.54
CA PHE A 168 13.89 0.17 -4.63
C PHE A 168 13.92 1.68 -4.32
N HIS A 169 13.27 2.48 -5.17
CA HIS A 169 13.35 3.95 -5.10
C HIS A 169 12.00 4.61 -4.77
N GLY A 170 11.05 3.83 -4.25
CA GLY A 170 9.73 4.32 -3.86
C GLY A 170 9.81 5.40 -2.79
N LYS A 171 9.15 6.54 -3.05
CA LYS A 171 9.09 7.67 -2.11
C LYS A 171 7.87 7.65 -1.19
N ALA A 172 6.81 6.99 -1.63
CA ALA A 172 5.55 6.89 -0.91
C ALA A 172 5.53 5.77 0.14
N TRP A 173 6.61 5.00 0.28
CA TRP A 173 6.71 3.91 1.24
C TRP A 173 8.15 3.67 1.69
N LEU A 174 8.32 3.00 2.83
CA LEU A 174 9.60 2.56 3.37
C LEU A 174 9.46 1.22 4.11
N ALA A 175 10.56 0.46 4.17
CA ALA A 175 10.66 -0.69 5.08
C ALA A 175 11.06 -0.20 6.47
N GLY A 176 10.13 -0.24 7.43
CA GLY A 176 10.37 0.25 8.80
C GLY A 176 11.04 -0.78 9.71
N ALA A 177 10.79 -2.07 9.47
CA ALA A 177 11.41 -3.17 10.20
C ALA A 177 11.50 -4.42 9.32
N ILE A 178 12.51 -5.26 9.56
CA ILE A 178 12.56 -6.62 9.04
C ILE A 178 12.68 -7.58 10.21
N TYR A 179 11.82 -8.59 10.30
CA TYR A 179 11.98 -9.69 11.23
C TYR A 179 12.51 -10.91 10.48
N ARG A 180 13.72 -11.33 10.83
CA ARG A 180 14.40 -12.50 10.27
C ARG A 180 14.58 -13.54 11.35
N GLU A 181 14.03 -14.73 11.13
CA GLU A 181 14.06 -15.82 12.12
C GLU A 181 13.58 -15.37 13.52
N GLY A 182 12.60 -14.46 13.56
CA GLY A 182 12.06 -13.90 14.80
C GLY A 182 12.89 -12.78 15.44
N LYS A 183 14.04 -12.38 14.87
CA LYS A 183 14.88 -11.28 15.35
C LYS A 183 14.63 -10.02 14.54
N LEU A 184 14.62 -8.87 15.21
CA LEU A 184 14.51 -7.57 14.56
C LEU A 184 15.84 -7.21 13.87
N VAL A 185 15.75 -6.89 12.59
CA VAL A 185 16.79 -6.31 11.74
C VAL A 185 16.35 -4.89 11.41
N VAL A 186 17.17 -3.90 11.80
CA VAL A 186 16.90 -2.48 11.50
C VAL A 186 17.24 -2.22 10.02
N PRO A 187 16.26 -1.82 9.18
CA PRO A 187 16.49 -1.66 7.75
C PRO A 187 17.37 -0.46 7.42
N HIS A 188 18.26 -0.62 6.45
CA HIS A 188 19.05 0.44 5.83
C HIS A 188 19.22 0.14 4.33
N GLY A 189 19.73 1.09 3.54
CA GLY A 189 19.83 0.93 2.08
C GLY A 189 20.57 -0.35 1.63
N GLY A 190 21.67 -0.69 2.33
CA GLY A 190 22.43 -1.92 2.08
C GLY A 190 21.82 -3.23 2.64
N THR A 191 20.67 -3.19 3.34
CA THR A 191 20.06 -4.41 3.89
C THR A 191 19.54 -5.27 2.74
N VAL A 192 20.05 -6.51 2.64
CA VAL A 192 19.64 -7.48 1.63
C VAL A 192 18.44 -8.27 2.14
N ILE A 193 17.41 -8.37 1.31
CA ILE A 193 16.17 -9.10 1.62
C ILE A 193 16.38 -10.60 1.41
N GLU A 194 15.96 -11.41 2.37
CA GLU A 194 16.10 -12.86 2.37
C GLU A 194 14.74 -13.58 2.35
N VAL A 195 14.75 -14.85 1.93
CA VAL A 195 13.56 -15.69 1.94
C VAL A 195 13.06 -15.86 3.37
N GLY A 196 11.76 -15.66 3.59
CA GLY A 196 11.14 -15.78 4.92
C GLY A 196 11.25 -14.52 5.78
N ASP A 197 11.93 -13.47 5.31
CA ASP A 197 11.89 -12.16 5.97
C ASP A 197 10.44 -11.68 6.10
N ARG A 198 10.09 -11.19 7.29
CA ARG A 198 8.85 -10.44 7.52
C ARG A 198 9.17 -8.96 7.48
N VAL A 199 8.80 -8.30 6.39
CA VAL A 199 9.05 -6.88 6.18
C VAL A 199 7.83 -6.09 6.64
N LEU A 200 8.05 -5.09 7.49
CA LEU A 200 7.05 -4.11 7.88
C LEU A 200 7.19 -2.89 6.96
N LEU A 201 6.20 -2.68 6.10
CA LEU A 201 6.12 -1.56 5.17
C LEU A 201 5.26 -0.46 5.79
N ILE A 202 5.69 0.79 5.61
CA ILE A 202 5.02 1.99 6.13
C ILE A 202 4.92 2.99 4.98
N GLY A 203 3.80 3.67 4.81
CA GLY A 203 3.61 4.59 3.68
C GLY A 203 2.17 4.91 3.33
N ASP A 204 1.98 5.43 2.12
CA ASP A 204 0.68 5.80 1.55
C ASP A 204 -0.23 4.57 1.41
N PRO A 205 -1.44 4.57 2.02
CA PRO A 205 -2.42 3.49 1.90
C PRO A 205 -2.81 3.14 0.46
N ALA A 206 -2.71 4.09 -0.47
CA ALA A 206 -2.99 3.86 -1.89
C ALA A 206 -1.92 2.99 -2.58
N VAL A 207 -0.69 2.96 -2.05
CA VAL A 207 0.48 2.32 -2.69
C VAL A 207 0.87 1.01 -1.98
N LEU A 208 0.74 0.97 -0.66
CA LEU A 208 1.21 -0.14 0.17
C LEU A 208 0.65 -1.53 -0.21
N PRO A 209 -0.65 -1.70 -0.56
CA PRO A 209 -1.17 -3.02 -0.94
C PRO A 209 -0.44 -3.64 -2.13
N ALA A 210 -0.11 -2.83 -3.14
CA ALA A 210 0.58 -3.29 -4.33
C ALA A 210 2.05 -3.59 -4.04
N VAL A 211 2.74 -2.72 -3.29
CA VAL A 211 4.13 -2.95 -2.85
C VAL A 211 4.23 -4.22 -1.99
N ALA A 212 3.30 -4.43 -1.07
CA ALA A 212 3.24 -5.64 -0.26
C ALA A 212 3.06 -6.89 -1.13
N ASN A 213 2.17 -6.87 -2.13
CA ASN A 213 2.01 -8.01 -3.04
C ASN A 213 3.25 -8.28 -3.90
N PHE A 214 3.94 -7.23 -4.33
CA PHE A 214 5.22 -7.32 -5.04
C PHE A 214 6.30 -7.96 -4.16
N PHE A 215 6.46 -7.49 -2.92
CA PHE A 215 7.41 -8.07 -1.95
C PHE A 215 7.07 -9.53 -1.62
N ARG A 216 5.79 -9.89 -1.56
CA ARG A 216 5.33 -11.24 -1.27
C ARG A 216 5.61 -12.22 -2.40
N THR A 217 5.19 -11.88 -3.62
CA THR A 217 5.05 -12.83 -4.74
C THR A 217 5.55 -12.31 -6.09
N GLY A 218 5.98 -11.05 -6.17
CA GLY A 218 6.34 -10.38 -7.42
C GLY A 218 5.16 -9.89 -8.27
N ALA A 219 3.92 -9.99 -7.76
CA ALA A 219 2.75 -9.47 -8.45
C ALA A 219 2.54 -7.99 -8.10
N SER A 220 2.74 -7.10 -9.08
CA SER A 220 2.37 -5.68 -9.01
C SER A 220 1.58 -5.25 -10.25
N GLU A 221 0.66 -4.29 -10.11
CA GLU A 221 -0.19 -3.78 -11.21
C GLU A 221 0.29 -2.41 -11.79
N PHE A 222 1.48 -1.97 -11.37
CA PHE A 222 2.33 -0.88 -11.87
C PHE A 222 3.64 -0.92 -11.03
N PRO A 223 4.82 -0.44 -11.47
CA PRO A 223 6.05 -0.67 -10.73
C PRO A 223 6.21 0.35 -9.58
N LEU A 224 5.24 0.32 -8.65
CA LEU A 224 5.07 1.16 -7.47
C LEU A 224 6.23 1.03 -6.46
N GLN A 225 7.03 -0.03 -6.59
CA GLN A 225 8.29 -0.17 -5.87
C GLN A 225 9.35 0.88 -6.27
N TYR A 226 9.20 1.54 -7.43
CA TYR A 226 10.06 2.65 -7.85
C TYR A 226 9.41 4.03 -7.72
N GLY A 227 8.08 4.12 -7.76
CA GLY A 227 7.36 5.38 -7.53
C GLY A 227 5.91 5.35 -8.01
N SER A 228 5.15 6.38 -7.64
CA SER A 228 3.68 6.39 -7.74
C SER A 228 3.13 6.97 -9.05
N TYR A 229 3.94 7.69 -9.82
CA TYR A 229 3.53 8.37 -11.04
C TYR A 229 4.22 7.80 -12.29
N ILE A 230 3.67 8.13 -13.46
CA ILE A 230 4.39 8.02 -14.73
C ILE A 230 5.05 9.35 -15.01
N LEU A 231 6.33 9.34 -15.40
CA LEU A 231 7.06 10.54 -15.77
C LEU A 231 7.34 10.51 -17.27
N VAL A 232 6.81 11.46 -18.03
CA VAL A 232 7.10 11.61 -19.45
C VAL A 232 8.05 12.78 -19.66
N SER A 233 9.07 12.58 -20.48
CA SER A 233 9.96 13.65 -20.93
C SER A 233 10.31 13.48 -22.40
N ASP A 234 10.23 14.57 -23.15
CA ASP A 234 10.65 14.63 -24.55
C ASP A 234 11.70 15.74 -24.73
N PRO A 235 12.90 15.59 -24.14
CA PRO A 235 13.87 16.67 -23.93
C PRO A 235 14.51 17.19 -25.22
N GLU A 236 14.34 16.48 -26.33
CA GLU A 236 14.70 16.90 -27.69
C GLU A 236 13.58 16.42 -28.63
N LYS A 237 13.50 16.98 -29.85
CA LYS A 237 12.61 16.49 -30.93
C LYS A 237 13.01 15.09 -31.48
N LEU A 238 13.51 14.22 -30.59
CA LEU A 238 13.92 12.84 -30.84
C LEU A 238 12.71 11.98 -31.21
N GLY A 239 11.55 12.25 -30.61
CA GLY A 239 10.32 11.49 -30.84
C GLY A 239 9.50 11.95 -32.05
N ASP A 240 8.47 11.16 -32.34
CA ASP A 240 7.40 11.48 -33.31
C ASP A 240 6.17 12.09 -32.61
N GLY A 241 6.32 12.53 -31.36
CA GLY A 241 5.24 13.11 -30.54
C GLY A 241 4.35 12.09 -29.81
N PHE A 242 4.70 10.80 -29.83
CA PHE A 242 3.89 9.74 -29.22
C PHE A 242 4.07 9.58 -27.70
N SER A 243 5.15 10.14 -27.12
CA SER A 243 5.50 9.91 -25.72
C SER A 243 4.40 10.34 -24.75
N LEU A 244 3.79 11.52 -24.95
CA LEU A 244 2.72 12.02 -24.08
C LEU A 244 1.42 11.21 -24.21
N PRO A 245 0.88 10.96 -25.43
CA PRO A 245 -0.27 10.08 -25.59
C PRO A 245 -0.08 8.68 -24.98
N GLU A 246 1.10 8.08 -25.15
CA GLU A 246 1.43 6.76 -24.62
C GLU A 246 1.55 6.76 -23.09
N ALA A 247 2.13 7.81 -22.52
CA ALA A 247 2.18 8.02 -21.07
C ALA A 247 0.80 8.23 -20.45
N LEU A 248 -0.08 9.00 -21.11
CA LEU A 248 -1.47 9.18 -20.69
C LEU A 248 -2.24 7.85 -20.75
N HIS A 249 -2.02 7.05 -21.80
CA HIS A 249 -2.62 5.73 -21.89
C HIS A 249 -2.22 4.84 -20.71
N LEU A 250 -0.93 4.79 -20.38
CA LEU A 250 -0.45 4.04 -19.22
C LEU A 250 -1.03 4.60 -17.91
N ALA A 251 -1.06 5.92 -17.71
CA ALA A 251 -1.52 6.52 -16.46
C ALA A 251 -3.01 6.21 -16.18
N ARG A 252 -3.83 6.15 -17.23
CA ARG A 252 -5.26 5.83 -17.14
C ARG A 252 -5.56 4.36 -16.91
N ASN A 253 -4.65 3.50 -17.35
CA ASN A 253 -4.85 2.05 -17.41
C ASN A 253 -3.79 1.33 -16.58
N THR A 254 -3.32 1.93 -15.49
CA THR A 254 -2.45 1.29 -14.49
C THR A 254 -2.77 1.90 -13.12
N HIS A 255 -2.11 1.43 -12.06
CA HIS A 255 -2.26 2.01 -10.71
C HIS A 255 -1.38 3.25 -10.46
N ALA A 256 -0.91 3.90 -11.52
CA ALA A 256 -0.24 5.18 -11.35
C ALA A 256 -1.23 6.22 -10.80
N GLN A 257 -0.79 7.01 -9.81
CA GLN A 257 -1.60 8.10 -9.25
C GLN A 257 -1.80 9.26 -10.24
N GLY A 258 -1.02 9.31 -11.31
CA GLY A 258 -1.12 10.32 -12.34
C GLY A 258 0.12 10.42 -13.23
N LEU A 259 0.24 11.58 -13.88
CA LEU A 259 1.30 11.88 -14.82
C LEU A 259 2.16 13.06 -14.34
N LYS A 260 3.48 12.93 -14.44
CA LYS A 260 4.42 14.04 -14.36
C LYS A 260 4.98 14.30 -15.75
N VAL A 261 4.92 15.54 -16.20
CA VAL A 261 5.46 15.96 -17.50
C VAL A 261 6.68 16.82 -17.25
N LEU A 262 7.83 16.37 -17.75
CA LEU A 262 9.04 17.18 -17.83
C LEU A 262 9.16 17.72 -19.25
N SER A 263 8.57 18.89 -19.48
CA SER A 263 8.44 19.52 -20.80
C SER A 263 9.77 20.07 -21.29
N ALA A 264 10.04 19.98 -22.59
CA ALA A 264 11.22 20.61 -23.16
C ALA A 264 11.07 22.15 -23.15
N PRO A 265 12.17 22.91 -23.13
CA PRO A 265 12.15 24.38 -23.14
C PRO A 265 11.35 25.01 -24.30
N TYR A 266 11.20 24.29 -25.42
CA TYR A 266 10.45 24.73 -26.60
C TYR A 266 8.96 24.35 -26.58
N GLN A 267 8.51 23.54 -25.63
CA GLN A 267 7.13 23.11 -25.52
C GLN A 267 6.30 24.16 -24.77
N ASN A 268 5.02 24.28 -25.12
CA ASN A 268 4.09 25.17 -24.43
C ASN A 268 3.40 24.40 -23.30
N ASP A 269 3.67 24.81 -22.05
CA ASP A 269 3.11 24.18 -20.86
C ASP A 269 1.58 24.31 -20.77
N ASP A 270 0.98 25.40 -21.28
CA ASP A 270 -0.49 25.57 -21.30
C ASP A 270 -1.16 24.54 -22.22
N THR A 271 -0.58 24.33 -23.41
CA THR A 271 -1.06 23.31 -24.35
C THR A 271 -0.93 21.90 -23.77
N LEU A 272 0.17 21.62 -23.06
CA LEU A 272 0.36 20.34 -22.37
C LEU A 272 -0.66 20.16 -21.23
N ALA A 273 -0.98 21.24 -20.50
CA ALA A 273 -1.97 21.23 -19.44
C ALA A 273 -3.38 20.95 -19.98
N GLU A 274 -3.77 21.58 -21.10
CA GLU A 274 -5.04 21.33 -21.78
C GLU A 274 -5.17 19.86 -22.20
N VAL A 275 -4.13 19.29 -22.82
CA VAL A 275 -4.11 17.88 -23.24
C VAL A 275 -4.26 16.94 -22.03
N CYS A 276 -3.56 17.22 -20.93
CA CYS A 276 -3.67 16.40 -19.72
C CYS A 276 -5.06 16.54 -19.07
N GLY A 277 -5.62 17.75 -19.04
CA GLY A 277 -6.96 18.03 -18.52
C GLY A 277 -8.05 17.29 -19.28
N LEU A 278 -7.99 17.29 -20.62
CA LEU A 278 -8.92 16.53 -21.48
C LEU A 278 -8.83 15.01 -21.28
N ALA A 279 -7.68 14.51 -20.82
CA ALA A 279 -7.48 13.10 -20.57
C ALA A 279 -7.98 12.63 -19.18
N GLU A 280 -8.43 13.56 -18.33
CA GLU A 280 -8.89 13.30 -16.95
C GLU A 280 -7.83 12.59 -16.08
N VAL A 281 -6.54 12.85 -16.34
CA VAL A 281 -5.41 12.30 -15.57
C VAL A 281 -4.86 13.38 -14.64
N PRO A 282 -4.72 13.13 -13.32
CA PRO A 282 -4.01 14.05 -12.44
C PRO A 282 -2.59 14.29 -12.96
N SER A 283 -2.26 15.54 -13.26
CA SER A 283 -0.98 15.86 -13.92
C SER A 283 -0.24 17.03 -13.29
N SER A 284 1.09 16.96 -13.26
CA SER A 284 1.96 18.10 -12.94
C SER A 284 2.97 18.33 -14.05
N ILE A 285 3.20 19.58 -14.45
CA ILE A 285 4.13 19.95 -15.52
C ILE A 285 5.30 20.74 -14.90
N LYS A 286 6.51 20.40 -15.33
CA LYS A 286 7.75 21.14 -15.01
C LYS A 286 8.55 21.30 -16.30
N THR A 287 9.13 22.48 -16.50
CA THR A 287 10.03 22.71 -17.63
C THR A 287 11.42 22.12 -17.35
N ALA A 288 11.93 21.35 -18.30
CA ALA A 288 13.27 20.81 -18.32
C ALA A 288 14.30 21.92 -18.52
N PRO A 289 15.50 21.80 -17.93
CA PRO A 289 16.61 22.67 -18.27
C PRO A 289 17.15 22.37 -19.67
N ASP A 290 17.80 23.35 -20.30
CA ASP A 290 18.48 23.19 -21.60
C ASP A 290 19.66 22.19 -21.58
N ASP A 291 20.15 21.84 -20.39
CA ASP A 291 21.32 20.98 -20.15
C ASP A 291 20.94 19.48 -20.18
N TRP A 292 20.97 18.92 -21.39
CA TRP A 292 20.75 17.52 -21.72
C TRP A 292 22.08 16.78 -22.01
N PRO A 293 22.27 15.51 -21.59
CA PRO A 293 21.36 14.66 -20.83
C PRO A 293 21.49 14.76 -19.31
N ARG A 294 22.57 15.36 -18.79
CA ARG A 294 22.98 15.20 -17.39
C ARG A 294 22.00 15.80 -16.37
N ARG A 295 21.57 17.05 -16.58
CA ARG A 295 20.69 17.72 -15.62
C ARG A 295 19.27 17.17 -15.68
N VAL A 296 18.80 16.83 -16.88
CA VAL A 296 17.53 16.12 -17.09
C VAL A 296 17.55 14.77 -16.36
N THR A 297 18.60 13.94 -16.54
CA THR A 297 18.73 12.65 -15.83
C THR A 297 18.61 12.82 -14.31
N ARG A 298 19.26 13.85 -13.74
CA ARG A 298 19.19 14.15 -12.31
C ARG A 298 17.76 14.47 -11.85
N ILE A 299 17.02 15.27 -12.62
CA ILE A 299 15.62 15.59 -12.33
C ILE A 299 14.77 14.32 -12.41
N LEU A 300 14.94 13.52 -13.46
CA LEU A 300 14.21 12.26 -13.61
C LEU A 300 14.41 11.35 -12.40
N ASN A 301 15.64 11.17 -11.92
CA ASN A 301 15.94 10.37 -10.72
C ASN A 301 15.42 11.01 -9.40
N GLN A 302 15.14 12.31 -9.38
CA GLN A 302 14.60 12.99 -8.20
C GLN A 302 13.07 13.01 -8.15
N GLU A 303 12.37 12.70 -9.23
CA GLU A 303 10.91 12.64 -9.21
C GLU A 303 10.39 11.35 -8.56
N ASP A 304 9.17 11.39 -8.02
CA ASP A 304 8.44 10.18 -7.66
C ASP A 304 7.83 9.60 -8.94
N ALA A 305 8.45 8.57 -9.53
CA ALA A 305 7.95 7.95 -10.74
C ALA A 305 8.34 6.48 -10.84
N GLY A 306 7.35 5.61 -11.02
CA GLY A 306 7.55 4.17 -11.20
C GLY A 306 8.07 3.82 -12.60
N CYS A 307 7.73 4.64 -13.60
CA CYS A 307 8.14 4.45 -14.99
C CYS A 307 8.46 5.80 -15.64
N VAL A 308 9.56 5.86 -16.39
CA VAL A 308 9.89 7.00 -17.25
C VAL A 308 9.56 6.68 -18.71
N VAL A 309 8.72 7.48 -19.34
CA VAL A 309 8.41 7.39 -20.78
C VAL A 309 9.27 8.40 -21.53
N LEU A 310 10.08 7.91 -22.47
CA LEU A 310 10.99 8.70 -23.30
C LEU A 310 10.72 8.46 -24.77
N PRO A 311 11.08 9.39 -25.66
CA PRO A 311 11.02 9.14 -27.10
C PRO A 311 11.92 7.97 -27.50
N GLY A 312 11.41 7.07 -28.34
CA GLY A 312 12.22 6.05 -28.99
C GLY A 312 13.17 6.64 -30.03
N PRO A 313 14.37 6.07 -30.23
CA PRO A 313 15.33 6.58 -31.20
C PRO A 313 14.79 6.46 -32.64
N LYS A 314 14.85 7.55 -33.41
CA LYS A 314 14.60 7.54 -34.86
C LYS A 314 15.61 6.64 -35.57
N GLN A 315 15.22 6.06 -36.70
CA GLN A 315 16.12 5.27 -37.55
C GLN A 315 16.58 6.16 -38.72
N GLY A 316 17.86 6.48 -38.75
CA GLY A 316 18.53 7.21 -39.81
C GLY A 316 19.90 6.63 -40.17
N LEU A 317 20.55 7.25 -41.16
CA LEU A 317 21.83 6.79 -41.71
C LEU A 317 22.96 6.77 -40.66
N LEU A 318 22.95 7.72 -39.73
CA LEU A 318 23.88 7.78 -38.58
C LEU A 318 23.58 6.73 -37.51
N ASP A 319 22.32 6.30 -37.38
CA ASP A 319 21.91 5.23 -36.45
C ASP A 319 22.34 3.86 -36.95
N TRP A 320 22.25 3.64 -38.28
CA TRP A 320 22.78 2.46 -38.94
C TRP A 320 24.30 2.29 -38.73
N LEU A 321 25.03 3.41 -38.64
CA LEU A 321 26.47 3.44 -38.32
C LEU A 321 26.78 3.39 -36.80
N GLY A 322 25.76 3.29 -35.93
CA GLY A 322 25.94 3.21 -34.48
C GLY A 322 26.42 4.53 -33.81
N LEU A 323 26.30 5.66 -34.51
CA LEU A 323 26.75 6.97 -34.02
C LEU A 323 25.62 7.84 -33.44
N GLY A 324 24.36 7.47 -33.63
CA GLY A 324 23.21 8.23 -33.15
C GLY A 324 22.80 7.96 -31.70
N HIS A 325 21.99 8.88 -31.14
CA HIS A 325 21.35 8.79 -29.83
C HIS A 325 22.28 8.57 -28.61
N LYS A 326 23.56 8.95 -28.70
CA LYS A 326 24.54 8.77 -27.60
C LYS A 326 24.07 9.37 -26.27
N ALA A 327 23.47 10.56 -26.29
CA ALA A 327 22.96 11.23 -25.09
C ALA A 327 21.77 10.47 -24.44
N LEU A 328 20.87 9.93 -25.26
CA LEU A 328 19.77 9.07 -24.78
C LEU A 328 20.32 7.82 -24.10
N PHE A 329 21.27 7.12 -24.74
CA PHE A 329 21.88 5.93 -24.15
C PHE A 329 22.73 6.25 -22.91
N GLU A 330 23.39 7.40 -22.85
CA GLU A 330 24.09 7.88 -21.64
C GLU A 330 23.11 8.08 -20.49
N MET A 331 21.96 8.72 -20.73
CA MET A 331 20.91 8.86 -19.72
C MET A 331 20.35 7.51 -19.26
N LEU A 332 19.99 6.62 -20.20
CA LEU A 332 19.40 5.31 -19.87
C LEU A 332 20.30 4.49 -18.92
N LYS A 333 21.63 4.62 -19.03
CA LYS A 333 22.59 3.97 -18.13
C LYS A 333 22.53 4.49 -16.70
N HIS A 334 22.10 5.72 -16.50
CA HIS A 334 22.10 6.42 -15.22
C HIS A 334 20.69 6.55 -14.59
N LEU A 335 19.64 6.06 -15.25
CA LEU A 335 18.31 5.98 -14.66
C LEU A 335 18.21 4.82 -13.65
N ASP A 336 17.72 5.14 -12.46
CA ASP A 336 17.58 4.24 -11.32
C ASP A 336 16.24 3.47 -11.29
N ARG A 337 15.42 3.66 -12.33
CA ARG A 337 14.04 3.17 -12.44
C ARG A 337 13.73 2.62 -13.83
N PRO A 338 12.65 1.85 -14.00
CA PRO A 338 12.20 1.38 -15.30
C PRO A 338 11.93 2.51 -16.28
N CYS A 339 12.25 2.27 -17.56
CA CYS A 339 12.02 3.22 -18.63
C CYS A 339 11.37 2.53 -19.85
N LEU A 340 10.37 3.19 -20.43
CA LEU A 340 9.73 2.83 -21.68
C LEU A 340 10.17 3.79 -22.78
N LEU A 341 10.67 3.22 -23.89
CA LEU A 341 10.94 3.98 -25.11
C LEU A 341 9.70 3.96 -26.00
N SER A 342 9.01 5.11 -26.06
CA SER A 342 7.79 5.31 -26.82
C SER A 342 7.98 5.09 -28.32
N ARG A 343 7.05 4.37 -28.93
CA ARG A 343 6.98 4.09 -30.37
C ARG A 343 5.58 4.37 -30.95
N GLY A 344 4.63 4.81 -30.13
CA GLY A 344 3.25 5.02 -30.57
C GLY A 344 2.50 3.72 -30.87
N THR A 345 2.96 2.59 -30.33
CA THR A 345 2.38 1.26 -30.56
C THR A 345 1.36 0.87 -29.48
N PHE A 346 0.69 1.86 -28.88
CA PHE A 346 -0.35 1.68 -27.88
C PHE A 346 -1.75 1.70 -28.54
N PRO A 347 -2.74 0.94 -28.03
CA PRO A 347 -2.66 0.00 -26.90
C PRO A 347 -1.78 -1.23 -27.21
N TYR A 348 -0.99 -1.65 -26.22
CA TYR A 348 0.04 -2.68 -26.41
C TYR A 348 -0.56 -4.04 -26.75
N ARG A 349 -0.13 -4.65 -27.85
CA ARG A 349 -0.40 -6.05 -28.19
C ARG A 349 0.82 -6.94 -28.07
N ARG A 350 2.01 -6.37 -28.25
CA ARG A 350 3.29 -7.05 -28.15
C ARG A 350 4.29 -6.16 -27.43
N ILE A 351 5.11 -6.75 -26.58
CA ILE A 351 6.18 -6.09 -25.83
C ILE A 351 7.49 -6.77 -26.17
N LEU A 352 8.48 -6.00 -26.58
CA LEU A 352 9.85 -6.47 -26.82
C LEU A 352 10.69 -6.19 -25.57
N LEU A 353 11.14 -7.24 -24.88
CA LEU A 353 12.07 -7.14 -23.76
C LEU A 353 13.48 -7.48 -24.24
N VAL A 354 14.39 -6.51 -24.17
CA VAL A 354 15.81 -6.75 -24.49
C VAL A 354 16.50 -7.32 -23.26
N VAL A 355 16.99 -8.56 -23.38
CA VAL A 355 17.71 -9.25 -22.30
C VAL A 355 19.18 -8.85 -22.33
N SER A 356 19.64 -8.24 -21.23
CA SER A 356 21.02 -7.84 -21.00
C SER A 356 21.46 -8.22 -19.58
N LYS A 357 22.76 -8.12 -19.28
CA LYS A 357 23.29 -8.36 -17.91
C LYS A 357 23.15 -7.11 -17.04
N GLY A 358 22.86 -7.29 -15.75
CA GLY A 358 22.87 -6.24 -14.73
C GLY A 358 21.47 -5.76 -14.30
N GLU A 359 21.43 -4.88 -13.29
CA GLU A 359 20.16 -4.46 -12.66
C GLU A 359 19.20 -3.71 -13.60
N ALA A 360 19.72 -3.04 -14.63
CA ALA A 360 18.91 -2.34 -15.62
C ALA A 360 17.96 -3.30 -16.37
N PHE A 361 18.41 -4.54 -16.61
CA PHE A 361 17.55 -5.57 -17.19
C PHE A 361 16.43 -5.97 -16.22
N THR A 362 16.74 -6.19 -14.95
CA THR A 362 15.73 -6.56 -13.93
C THR A 362 14.60 -5.53 -13.87
N ARG A 363 14.95 -4.23 -13.84
CA ARG A 363 13.97 -3.12 -13.87
C ARG A 363 13.11 -3.13 -15.13
N ALA A 364 13.74 -3.31 -16.30
CA ALA A 364 13.03 -3.36 -17.58
C ALA A 364 12.13 -4.59 -17.70
N ALA A 365 12.57 -5.74 -17.19
CA ALA A 365 11.82 -6.98 -17.18
C ALA A 365 10.58 -6.90 -16.29
N GLU A 366 10.70 -6.28 -15.10
CA GLU A 366 9.56 -6.03 -14.21
C GLU A 366 8.48 -5.20 -14.90
N LEU A 367 8.83 -4.03 -15.44
CA LEU A 367 7.89 -3.20 -16.19
C LEU A 367 7.30 -3.94 -17.39
N ALA A 368 8.13 -4.64 -18.17
CA ALA A 368 7.66 -5.37 -19.34
C ALA A 368 6.66 -6.47 -18.95
N MET A 369 6.93 -7.24 -17.90
CA MET A 369 6.00 -8.27 -17.39
C MET A 369 4.71 -7.67 -16.88
N GLU A 370 4.76 -6.52 -16.19
CA GLU A 370 3.57 -5.84 -15.68
C GLU A 370 2.69 -5.29 -16.80
N VAL A 371 3.26 -4.54 -17.74
CA VAL A 371 2.54 -4.02 -18.91
C VAL A 371 1.98 -5.20 -19.72
N THR A 372 2.74 -6.29 -19.89
CA THR A 372 2.27 -7.52 -20.56
C THR A 372 1.03 -8.08 -19.87
N ARG A 373 1.07 -8.23 -18.54
CA ARG A 373 -0.02 -8.80 -17.76
C ARG A 373 -1.26 -7.90 -17.75
N HIS A 374 -1.06 -6.60 -17.56
CA HIS A 374 -2.13 -5.62 -17.46
C HIS A 374 -2.89 -5.50 -18.78
N PHE A 375 -2.16 -5.36 -19.90
CA PHE A 375 -2.76 -5.20 -21.23
C PHE A 375 -3.04 -6.53 -21.96
N ARG A 376 -2.75 -7.68 -21.32
CA ARG A 376 -2.82 -9.02 -21.94
C ARG A 376 -2.06 -9.08 -23.28
N ALA A 377 -0.91 -8.43 -23.32
CA ALA A 377 -0.03 -8.42 -24.48
C ALA A 377 0.82 -9.70 -24.55
N GLU A 378 1.43 -9.97 -25.70
CA GLU A 378 2.47 -10.99 -25.83
C GLU A 378 3.84 -10.39 -25.52
N ILE A 379 4.71 -11.10 -24.81
CA ILE A 379 6.09 -10.67 -24.57
C ILE A 379 7.06 -11.49 -25.42
N THR A 380 7.94 -10.80 -26.14
CA THR A 380 9.07 -11.41 -26.87
C THR A 380 10.37 -10.96 -26.21
N ALA A 381 11.15 -11.92 -25.71
CA ALA A 381 12.47 -11.64 -25.14
C ALA A 381 13.54 -11.78 -26.22
N LEU A 382 14.30 -10.70 -26.46
CA LEU A 382 15.44 -10.68 -27.38
C LEU A 382 16.74 -10.72 -26.58
N ALA A 383 17.44 -11.85 -26.61
CA ALA A 383 18.75 -11.98 -25.99
C ALA A 383 19.84 -11.36 -26.88
N VAL A 384 20.43 -10.26 -26.41
CA VAL A 384 21.57 -9.62 -27.08
C VAL A 384 22.84 -10.13 -26.42
N LEU A 385 23.47 -11.14 -27.04
CA LEU A 385 24.74 -11.69 -26.60
C LEU A 385 25.89 -10.87 -27.22
N PRO A 386 26.87 -10.40 -26.41
CA PRO A 386 28.07 -9.81 -26.99
C PRO A 386 28.80 -10.86 -27.83
N PRO A 387 29.38 -10.49 -28.99
CA PRO A 387 30.15 -11.43 -29.80
C PRO A 387 31.34 -11.99 -29.00
N GLU A 388 31.64 -13.28 -29.19
CA GLU A 388 32.64 -14.05 -28.41
C GLU A 388 34.04 -13.41 -28.36
N PHE A 389 34.40 -12.60 -29.37
CA PHE A 389 35.70 -11.94 -29.39
C PHE A 389 35.85 -10.81 -28.34
N VAL A 390 34.74 -10.28 -27.83
CA VAL A 390 34.72 -9.19 -26.83
C VAL A 390 34.61 -9.75 -25.40
N SER A 391 34.11 -10.98 -25.22
CA SER A 391 33.89 -11.58 -23.91
C SER A 391 35.12 -12.25 -23.29
N GLY A 392 36.26 -12.28 -24.00
CA GLY A 392 37.52 -12.83 -23.47
C GLY A 392 37.48 -14.33 -23.15
N ALA A 393 36.47 -15.06 -23.63
CA ALA A 393 36.38 -16.51 -23.48
C ALA A 393 36.96 -17.19 -24.74
N GLY A 394 38.26 -16.98 -24.97
CA GLY A 394 39.05 -17.68 -25.97
C GLY A 394 40.41 -17.98 -25.36
N HIS A 395 40.66 -19.27 -25.11
CA HIS A 395 41.85 -19.88 -24.49
C HIS A 395 41.91 -19.81 -22.95
N HIS A 396 41.34 -20.82 -22.28
CA HIS A 396 42.11 -21.83 -21.53
C HIS A 396 41.24 -23.03 -21.17
#